data_AF-A0A2L2Z688-F1
#
_entry.id   AF-A0A2L2Z688-F1
#
_cell.length_a   1.000
_cell.length_b   1.000
_cell.length_c   1.000
_cell.angle_alpha   90.00
_cell.angle_beta   90.00
_cell.angle_gamma   90.00
#
_symmetry.space_group_name_H-M   'P 1'
#
loop_
_entity.id
_entity.type
_entity.pdbx_description
1 polymer ?
#
loop_
_entity_poly.entity_id
_entity_poly.type
_entity_poly.pdbx_seq_one_letter_code
_entity_poly.pdbx_strand_id
1 'polypeptide(L)'
;LADLAGVKEIILPVPAFNVINGGSHAGNKLAMQEFMILPTGAINFTEAMKMGCEVYHHLKNVLKMKFGLASTGVGGYRQVRLKFDIQEITSLTADDIIY
;
A
#
# COMPACT_ATOMS: atom_id res chain seq x y z
N LEU A 1 -15.36 -8.89 -22.27
CA LEU A 1 -14.17 -9.77 -22.17
C LEU A 1 -14.49 -11.06 -21.43
N ALA A 2 -15.02 -11.01 -20.20
CA ALA A 2 -15.49 -12.21 -19.49
C ALA A 2 -16.61 -12.96 -20.25
N ASP A 3 -17.61 -12.22 -20.75
CA ASP A 3 -18.70 -12.80 -21.55
C ASP A 3 -18.20 -13.44 -22.86
N LEU A 4 -17.21 -12.82 -23.51
CA LEU A 4 -16.59 -13.32 -24.75
C LEU A 4 -15.71 -14.55 -24.48
N ALA A 5 -15.14 -14.66 -23.29
CA ALA A 5 -14.32 -15.78 -22.85
C ALA A 5 -15.15 -16.94 -22.26
N GLY A 6 -16.49 -16.82 -22.22
CA GLY A 6 -17.37 -17.85 -21.65
C GLY A 6 -17.25 -18.02 -20.13
N VAL A 7 -16.68 -17.02 -19.43
CA VAL A 7 -16.54 -17.03 -17.98
C VAL A 7 -17.90 -16.71 -17.37
N LYS A 8 -18.54 -17.72 -16.77
CA LYS A 8 -19.89 -17.61 -16.20
C LYS A 8 -19.93 -16.92 -14.84
N GLU A 9 -18.85 -17.00 -14.08
CA GLU A 9 -18.75 -16.44 -12.74
C GLU A 9 -17.56 -15.48 -12.68
N ILE A 10 -17.84 -14.22 -12.38
CA ILE A 10 -16.82 -13.17 -12.28
C ILE A 10 -16.48 -12.98 -10.81
N ILE A 11 -15.24 -13.29 -10.46
CA ILE A 11 -14.68 -13.08 -9.13
C ILE A 11 -13.72 -11.90 -9.22
N LEU A 12 -13.94 -10.88 -8.38
CA LEU A 12 -13.00 -9.76 -8.25
C LEU A 12 -11.91 -10.14 -7.23
N PRO A 13 -10.62 -9.89 -7.54
CA PRO A 13 -9.54 -10.22 -6.63
C PRO A 13 -9.49 -9.26 -5.44
N VAL A 14 -8.90 -9.71 -4.33
CA VAL A 14 -8.47 -8.80 -3.26
C VAL A 14 -7.33 -7.94 -3.81
N PRO A 15 -7.44 -6.60 -3.78
CA PRO A 15 -6.36 -5.74 -4.23
C PRO A 15 -5.17 -5.82 -3.25
N ALA A 16 -3.96 -5.90 -3.79
CA ALA A 16 -2.73 -5.76 -3.03
C ALA A 16 -2.18 -4.34 -3.22
N PHE A 17 -2.18 -3.53 -2.17
CA PHE A 17 -1.69 -2.15 -2.22
C PHE A 17 -0.25 -2.09 -1.76
N ASN A 18 0.70 -1.81 -2.66
CA ASN A 18 2.08 -1.49 -2.27
C ASN A 18 2.11 -0.14 -1.56
N VAL A 19 2.41 -0.14 -0.26
CA VAL A 19 2.38 1.05 0.59
C VAL A 19 3.77 1.54 0.99
N ILE A 20 4.77 0.66 0.98
CA ILE A 20 6.16 1.00 1.34
C ILE A 20 7.12 0.27 0.41
N ASN A 21 8.08 1.01 -0.14
CA ASN A 21 9.14 0.48 -0.99
C ASN A 21 10.47 0.44 -0.24
N GLY A 22 11.25 -0.59 -0.51
CA GLY A 22 12.63 -0.75 -0.06
C GLY A 22 13.49 -1.43 -1.13
N GLY A 23 14.61 -1.99 -0.71
CA GLY A 23 15.58 -2.67 -1.55
C GLY A 23 16.08 -1.76 -2.68
N SER A 24 16.35 -2.34 -3.84
CA SER A 24 16.84 -1.60 -5.02
C SER A 24 15.90 -0.52 -5.56
N HIS A 25 14.64 -0.51 -5.13
CA HIS A 25 13.62 0.44 -5.59
C HIS A 25 13.54 1.70 -4.71
N ALA A 26 14.28 1.75 -3.60
CA ALA A 26 14.36 2.89 -2.69
C ALA A 26 15.81 3.20 -2.29
N GLY A 27 16.09 4.44 -1.87
CA GLY A 27 17.41 4.85 -1.35
C GLY A 27 17.66 4.48 0.11
N ASN A 28 16.75 3.70 0.73
CA ASN A 28 16.79 3.36 2.15
C ASN A 28 17.58 2.09 2.46
N LYS A 29 17.82 1.86 3.76
CA LYS A 29 18.46 0.64 4.26
C LYS A 29 17.53 -0.57 4.33
N LEU A 30 16.28 -0.44 3.91
CA LEU A 30 15.33 -1.53 4.06
C LEU A 30 15.60 -2.58 2.99
N ALA A 31 15.79 -3.84 3.38
CA ALA A 31 16.19 -4.90 2.45
C ALA A 31 15.03 -5.42 1.57
N MET A 32 13.80 -5.44 2.11
CA MET A 32 12.63 -5.94 1.38
C MET A 32 12.17 -4.94 0.32
N GLN A 33 11.82 -5.40 -0.87
CA GLN A 33 11.47 -4.48 -1.97
C GLN A 33 10.11 -3.81 -1.79
N GLU A 34 9.10 -4.54 -1.31
CA GLU A 34 7.73 -4.04 -1.24
C GLU A 34 7.02 -4.58 0.01
N PHE A 35 6.28 -3.70 0.70
CA PHE A 35 5.28 -4.10 1.69
C PHE A 35 3.90 -3.74 1.19
N MET A 36 3.01 -4.73 1.27
CA MET A 36 1.67 -4.61 0.73
C MET A 36 0.61 -4.76 1.82
N ILE A 37 -0.51 -4.05 1.65
CA ILE A 37 -1.72 -4.21 2.45
C ILE A 37 -2.79 -4.86 1.59
N LEU A 38 -3.43 -5.89 2.15
CA LEU A 38 -4.49 -6.64 1.50
C LEU A 38 -5.75 -6.54 2.38
N PRO A 39 -6.83 -5.88 1.92
CA PRO A 39 -8.06 -5.73 2.69
C PRO A 39 -8.92 -7.00 2.59
N THR A 40 -8.44 -8.12 3.15
CA THR A 40 -9.13 -9.42 3.07
C THR A 40 -10.46 -9.46 3.83
N GLY A 41 -10.74 -8.47 4.68
CA GLY A 41 -12.01 -8.33 5.41
C GLY A 41 -13.10 -7.54 4.66
N ALA A 42 -12.81 -6.98 3.49
CA ALA A 42 -13.81 -6.23 2.72
C ALA A 42 -14.87 -7.16 2.09
N ILE A 43 -16.14 -6.76 2.13
CA ILE A 43 -17.26 -7.53 1.57
C ILE A 43 -17.45 -7.32 0.06
N ASN A 44 -16.79 -6.33 -0.52
CA ASN A 44 -16.77 -6.09 -1.96
C ASN A 44 -15.53 -5.29 -2.39
N PHE A 45 -15.27 -5.25 -3.71
CA PHE A 45 -14.11 -4.57 -4.26
C PHE A 45 -14.11 -3.05 -4.01
N THR A 46 -15.28 -2.40 -4.01
CA THR A 46 -15.39 -0.96 -3.71
C THR A 46 -14.96 -0.65 -2.29
N GLU A 47 -15.36 -1.47 -1.32
CA GLU A 47 -14.93 -1.36 0.07
C GLU A 47 -13.44 -1.65 0.21
N ALA A 48 -12.93 -2.68 -0.48
CA ALA A 48 -11.50 -3.00 -0.50
C ALA A 48 -10.66 -1.79 -0.97
N MET A 49 -11.12 -1.10 -2.02
CA MET A 49 -10.50 0.14 -2.51
C MET A 49 -10.58 1.28 -1.51
N LYS A 50 -11.72 1.45 -0.82
CA LYS A 50 -11.89 2.47 0.23
C LYS A 50 -10.91 2.22 1.39
N MET A 51 -10.86 0.99 1.92
CA MET A 51 -9.95 0.61 3.00
C MET A 51 -8.48 0.86 2.61
N GLY A 52 -8.07 0.44 1.41
CA GLY A 52 -6.71 0.68 0.93
C GLY A 52 -6.36 2.18 0.85
N CYS A 53 -7.27 3.01 0.36
CA CYS A 53 -7.10 4.47 0.27
C CYS A 53 -7.01 5.15 1.64
N GLU A 54 -7.86 4.75 2.59
CA GLU A 54 -7.86 5.30 3.95
C GLU A 54 -6.55 4.98 4.67
N VAL A 55 -6.12 3.71 4.63
CA VAL A 55 -4.85 3.29 5.24
C VAL A 55 -3.67 4.00 4.58
N TYR A 56 -3.68 4.16 3.25
CA TYR A 56 -2.62 4.88 2.54
C TYR A 56 -2.48 6.34 3.00
N HIS A 57 -3.60 7.08 3.10
CA HIS A 57 -3.57 8.46 3.57
C HIS A 57 -3.20 8.58 5.04
N HIS A 58 -3.68 7.65 5.87
CA HIS A 58 -3.30 7.59 7.27
C HIS A 58 -1.79 7.35 7.43
N LEU A 59 -1.26 6.32 6.76
CA LEU A 59 0.16 5.99 6.76
C LEU A 59 1.01 7.17 6.27
N LYS A 60 0.58 7.86 5.22
CA LYS A 60 1.26 9.07 4.74
C LYS A 60 1.35 10.15 5.83
N ASN A 61 0.28 10.37 6.61
CA ASN A 61 0.27 11.34 7.69
C ASN A 61 1.17 10.93 8.85
N VAL A 62 1.08 9.66 9.30
CA VAL A 62 1.95 9.11 10.35
C VAL A 62 3.42 9.28 9.97
N LEU A 63 3.78 8.96 8.74
CA LEU A 63 5.16 9.06 8.27
C LEU A 63 5.62 10.50 8.09
N LYS A 64 4.74 11.41 7.66
CA LYS A 64 5.02 12.85 7.65
C LYS A 64 5.28 13.39 9.05
N MET A 65 4.52 12.94 10.05
CA MET A 65 4.68 13.37 11.44
C MET A 65 5.97 12.82 12.06
N LYS A 66 6.26 11.53 11.86
CA LYS A 66 7.41 10.86 12.46
C LYS A 66 8.74 11.25 11.80
N PHE A 67 8.72 11.60 10.51
CA PHE A 67 9.95 11.73 9.72
C PHE A 67 10.05 13.00 8.85
N GLY A 68 9.06 13.89 8.89
CA GLY A 68 9.04 15.14 8.13
C GLY A 68 8.57 15.01 6.69
N LEU A 69 8.39 16.15 6.00
CA LEU A 69 7.79 16.23 4.65
C LEU A 69 8.56 15.45 3.57
N ALA A 70 9.89 15.39 3.68
CA ALA A 70 10.76 14.74 2.71
C ALA A 70 10.55 13.22 2.61
N SER A 71 9.94 12.60 3.62
CA SER A 71 9.66 11.16 3.61
C SER A 71 8.51 10.79 2.67
N THR A 72 7.59 11.69 2.32
CA THR A 72 6.32 11.36 1.64
C THR A 72 6.34 11.44 0.10
N GLY A 73 7.51 11.33 -0.53
CA GLY A 73 7.64 11.36 -2.00
C GLY A 73 6.82 10.27 -2.68
N VAL A 74 6.26 10.54 -3.87
CA VAL A 74 5.50 9.54 -4.66
C VAL A 74 6.36 9.04 -5.82
N GLY A 75 6.37 7.73 -6.05
CA GLY A 75 7.13 7.10 -7.13
C GLY A 75 6.45 7.07 -8.49
N GLY A 76 7.14 7.58 -9.52
CA GLY A 76 6.62 7.74 -10.88
C GLY A 76 5.94 6.50 -11.50
N TYR A 77 4.85 6.80 -12.24
CA TYR A 77 4.00 5.97 -13.12
C TYR A 77 2.97 5.01 -12.51
N ARG A 78 1.77 5.55 -12.17
CA ARG A 78 0.47 4.84 -12.14
C ARG A 78 0.30 3.71 -11.11
N GLN A 79 0.86 3.84 -9.93
CA GLN A 79 0.34 3.15 -8.75
C GLN A 79 0.26 4.15 -7.60
N VAL A 80 -0.69 3.95 -6.71
CA VAL A 80 -0.77 4.62 -5.41
C VAL A 80 0.44 4.17 -4.61
N ARG A 81 1.59 4.82 -4.81
CA ARG A 81 2.89 4.44 -4.25
C ARG A 81 3.43 5.57 -3.39
N LEU A 82 3.73 5.27 -2.14
CA LEU A 82 4.63 6.10 -1.37
C LEU A 82 6.06 5.58 -1.60
N LYS A 83 6.91 6.43 -2.15
CA LYS A 83 8.36 6.22 -2.13
C LYS A 83 8.85 6.69 -0.78
N PHE A 84 9.14 5.74 0.10
CA PHE A 84 9.80 6.04 1.35
C PHE A 84 11.29 5.76 1.25
N ASP A 85 12.06 6.64 1.87
CA ASP A 85 13.44 6.42 2.22
C ASP A 85 13.54 6.52 3.75
N ILE A 86 13.46 5.42 4.52
CA ILE A 86 13.74 5.50 5.95
C ILE A 86 14.14 4.19 6.64
N GLN A 87 15.05 4.37 7.60
CA GLN A 87 15.50 3.38 8.57
C GLN A 87 14.46 3.31 9.70
N GLU A 88 14.06 2.09 10.09
CA GLU A 88 13.10 1.76 11.19
C GLU A 88 11.60 1.57 10.85
N ILE A 89 11.27 1.03 9.68
CA ILE A 89 9.97 0.38 9.44
C ILE A 89 9.76 -0.85 10.34
N THR A 90 10.81 -1.39 10.96
CA THR A 90 10.74 -2.42 12.00
C THR A 90 10.08 -1.95 13.30
N SER A 91 9.86 -0.64 13.46
CA SER A 91 9.18 -0.07 14.64
C SER A 91 7.68 0.15 14.43
N LEU A 92 7.17 -0.02 13.21
CA LEU A 92 5.74 0.03 12.94
C LEU A 92 5.15 -1.33 13.28
N THR A 93 4.29 -1.35 14.28
CA THR A 93 3.49 -2.50 14.65
C THR A 93 2.24 -2.59 13.77
N ALA A 94 1.58 -3.74 13.74
CA ALA A 94 0.28 -3.85 13.07
C ALA A 94 -0.72 -2.82 13.62
N ASP A 95 -0.59 -2.46 14.91
CA ASP A 95 -1.44 -1.49 15.61
C ASP A 95 -1.20 -0.04 15.14
N ASP A 96 -0.03 0.27 14.57
CA ASP A 96 0.25 1.59 13.96
C ASP A 96 -0.36 1.74 12.56
N ILE A 97 -0.81 0.62 11.96
CA ILE A 97 -1.28 0.54 10.57
C ILE A 97 -2.78 0.22 10.53
N ILE A 98 -3.29 -0.49 11.54
CA ILE A 98 -4.68 -0.93 11.65
C ILE A 98 -5.35 -0.15 12.78
N TYR A 99 -6.19 0.81 12.38
CA TYR A 99 -7.21 1.55 13.15
C TYR A 99 -6.92 1.94 14.60
#